data_AF-X1ST34-F1
#
_entry.id   AF-X1ST34-F1
#
_cell.length_a   1.000
_cell.length_b   1.000
_cell.length_c   1.000
_cell.angle_alpha   90.00
_cell.angle_beta   90.00
_cell.angle_gamma   90.00
#
_symmetry.space_group_name_H-M   'P 1'
#
loop_
_entity.id
_entity.type
_entity.pdbx_description
1 polymer ?
#
loop_
_entity_poly.entity_id
_entity_poly.type
_entity_poly.pdbx_seq_one_letter_code
_entity_poly.pdbx_strand_id
1 'polypeptide(L)'
;GKLNYLRVIMPPGDWIFKMDPPINMGDKASYDNEIPERSPAWMTDEQAKVYMDFINYYIHQVNLIRYLLNEDYSVEYVDPTGKILVAKSNSGVAVVLEMATYQVVDEWHEFYEAFFDKGKIKLSLSAPLARQRAGEVEIYKNRGKNSIYEKPVIPQEWSMLEQARFFIDAVRNKKRSISPASDAVKDLQIVEDYVKKLF
;
A
#
# COMPACT_ATOMS: atom_id res chain seq x y z
N GLY A 1 7.48 0.69 22.34
CA GLY A 1 8.65 -0.20 22.34
C GLY A 1 9.38 -0.02 21.04
N LYS A 2 10.52 -0.71 20.83
CA LYS A 2 11.17 -0.71 19.52
C LYS A 2 10.27 -1.46 18.51
N LEU A 3 10.15 -0.95 17.29
CA LEU A 3 9.52 -1.68 16.18
C LEU A 3 10.49 -2.78 15.75
N ASN A 4 9.99 -4.01 15.63
CA ASN A 4 10.81 -5.18 15.31
C ASN A 4 10.48 -5.78 13.95
N TYR A 5 9.20 -5.74 13.58
CA TYR A 5 8.69 -6.45 12.42
C TYR A 5 7.44 -5.77 11.88
N LEU A 6 7.33 -5.68 10.55
CA LEU A 6 6.16 -5.20 9.84
C LEU A 6 5.69 -6.27 8.85
N ARG A 7 4.42 -6.67 8.96
CA ARG A 7 3.80 -7.64 8.07
C ARG A 7 2.65 -7.00 7.32
N VAL A 8 2.61 -7.18 6.00
CA VAL A 8 1.57 -6.67 5.13
C VAL A 8 0.96 -7.81 4.35
N ILE A 9 -0.37 -7.85 4.25
CA ILE A 9 -1.11 -8.86 3.50
C ILE A 9 -2.08 -8.15 2.57
N MET A 10 -2.00 -8.46 1.27
CA MET A 10 -2.86 -7.89 0.25
C MET A 10 -3.24 -8.95 -0.83
N PRO A 11 -4.30 -9.74 -0.62
CA PRO A 11 -4.95 -10.51 -1.67
C PRO A 11 -5.75 -9.62 -2.65
N PRO A 12 -6.03 -10.09 -3.88
CA PRO A 12 -7.07 -9.51 -4.73
C PRO A 12 -8.45 -9.52 -4.06
N GLY A 13 -9.20 -8.44 -4.25
CA GLY A 13 -10.56 -8.26 -3.74
C GLY A 13 -11.33 -7.16 -4.46
N ASP A 14 -12.53 -6.86 -3.98
CA ASP A 14 -13.40 -5.84 -4.56
C ASP A 14 -12.97 -4.43 -4.11
N TRP A 15 -12.04 -3.82 -4.86
CA TRP A 15 -11.50 -2.48 -4.57
C TRP A 15 -12.52 -1.35 -4.77
N ILE A 16 -13.54 -1.58 -5.60
CA ILE A 16 -14.63 -0.62 -5.81
C ILE A 16 -15.76 -0.79 -4.77
N PHE A 17 -15.76 -1.92 -4.06
CA PHE A 17 -16.70 -2.25 -3.00
C PHE A 17 -18.16 -2.07 -3.43
N LYS A 18 -18.49 -2.62 -4.61
CA LYS A 18 -19.79 -2.49 -5.29
C LYS A 18 -20.30 -1.06 -5.49
N MET A 19 -19.41 -0.07 -5.57
CA MET A 19 -19.81 1.30 -5.92
C MET A 19 -20.44 1.32 -7.32
N ASP A 20 -21.52 2.07 -7.48
CA ASP A 20 -22.10 2.33 -8.79
C ASP A 20 -21.05 2.88 -9.76
N PRO A 21 -21.05 2.44 -11.03
CA PRO A 21 -20.15 2.97 -12.02
C PRO A 21 -20.36 4.48 -12.18
N PRO A 22 -19.32 5.24 -12.58
CA PRO A 22 -19.50 6.63 -12.93
C PRO A 22 -20.51 6.76 -14.08
N ILE A 23 -21.24 7.88 -14.13
CA ILE A 23 -22.11 8.20 -15.26
C ILE A 23 -21.23 8.26 -16.51
N ASN A 24 -21.54 7.40 -17.48
CA ASN A 24 -20.85 7.33 -18.76
C ASN A 24 -21.85 7.66 -19.87
N MET A 25 -21.61 8.75 -20.58
CA MET A 25 -22.48 9.22 -21.68
C MET A 25 -22.05 8.66 -23.05
N GLY A 26 -21.16 7.67 -23.09
CA GLY A 26 -20.61 7.09 -24.31
C GLY A 26 -19.45 7.90 -24.90
N ASP A 27 -18.92 8.87 -24.16
CA ASP A 27 -17.74 9.62 -24.55
C ASP A 27 -16.53 8.68 -24.69
N LYS A 28 -15.79 8.81 -25.80
CA LYS A 28 -14.55 8.06 -25.98
C LYS A 28 -13.44 8.73 -25.17
N ALA A 29 -12.70 7.93 -24.42
CA ALA A 29 -11.43 8.40 -23.85
C ALA A 29 -10.52 8.86 -25.00
N SER A 30 -10.02 10.10 -24.92
CA SER A 30 -9.10 10.66 -25.89
C SER A 30 -7.70 10.62 -25.30
N TYR A 31 -6.83 9.83 -25.92
CA TYR A 31 -5.40 9.79 -25.65
C TYR A 31 -4.63 10.44 -26.80
N ASP A 32 -5.29 11.35 -27.53
CA ASP A 32 -4.72 12.00 -28.71
C ASP A 32 -3.39 12.67 -28.35
N ASN A 33 -2.31 12.20 -28.99
CA ASN A 33 -0.93 12.64 -28.80
C ASN A 33 -0.26 12.20 -27.47
N GLU A 34 -0.85 11.28 -26.70
CA GLU A 34 -0.17 10.67 -25.58
C GLU A 34 0.67 9.48 -26.05
N ILE A 35 1.98 9.55 -25.77
CA ILE A 35 2.91 8.44 -26.01
C ILE A 35 3.07 7.75 -24.66
N PRO A 36 2.70 6.45 -24.52
CA PRO A 36 2.94 5.72 -23.29
C PRO A 36 4.42 5.77 -22.90
N GLU A 37 4.67 5.97 -21.62
CA GLU A 37 6.03 5.90 -21.10
C GLU A 37 6.59 4.48 -21.35
N ARG A 38 7.81 4.43 -21.88
CA ARG A 38 8.46 3.14 -22.16
C ARG A 38 8.92 2.52 -20.85
N SER A 39 8.79 1.20 -20.76
CA SER A 39 9.41 0.45 -19.67
C SER A 39 10.93 0.64 -19.65
N PRO A 40 11.58 0.47 -18.48
CA PRO A 40 13.03 0.56 -18.37
C PRO A 40 13.73 -0.30 -19.42
N ALA A 41 14.73 0.28 -20.10
CA ALA A 41 15.38 -0.33 -21.26
C ALA A 41 16.09 -1.67 -20.98
N TRP A 42 16.33 -2.00 -19.70
CA TRP A 42 16.94 -3.26 -19.29
C TRP A 42 15.94 -4.42 -19.16
N MET A 43 14.64 -4.13 -19.12
CA MET A 43 13.59 -5.14 -18.96
C MET A 43 13.25 -5.82 -20.29
N THR A 44 13.07 -7.14 -20.25
CA THR A 44 12.35 -7.86 -21.31
C THR A 44 10.86 -7.51 -21.28
N ASP A 45 10.12 -7.84 -22.34
CA ASP A 45 8.66 -7.64 -22.38
C ASP A 45 7.93 -8.36 -21.23
N GLU A 46 8.43 -9.53 -20.82
CA GLU A 46 7.90 -10.30 -19.69
C GLU A 46 8.14 -9.59 -18.36
N GLN A 47 9.37 -9.10 -18.14
CA GLN A 47 9.73 -8.33 -16.94
C GLN A 47 8.96 -7.02 -16.87
N ALA A 48 8.80 -6.34 -18.01
CA ALA A 48 8.03 -5.11 -18.12
C ALA A 48 6.55 -5.32 -17.76
N LYS A 49 5.96 -6.45 -18.17
CA LYS A 49 4.60 -6.81 -17.77
C LYS A 49 4.49 -7.01 -16.27
N VAL A 50 5.40 -7.78 -15.67
CA VAL A 50 5.43 -8.00 -14.21
C VAL A 50 5.62 -6.70 -13.45
N TYR A 51 6.51 -5.82 -13.93
CA TYR A 51 6.74 -4.48 -13.39
C TYR A 51 5.44 -3.65 -13.36
N MET A 52 4.74 -3.58 -14.49
CA MET A 52 3.49 -2.82 -14.61
C MET A 52 2.37 -3.41 -13.75
N ASP A 53 2.22 -4.73 -13.74
CA ASP A 53 1.24 -5.41 -12.89
C ASP A 53 1.52 -5.14 -11.41
N PHE A 54 2.78 -5.21 -10.99
CA PHE A 54 3.17 -4.90 -9.61
C PHE A 54 2.88 -3.45 -9.25
N ILE A 55 3.20 -2.48 -10.12
CA ILE A 55 2.86 -1.07 -9.88
C ILE A 55 1.36 -0.92 -9.70
N ASN A 56 0.57 -1.49 -10.61
CA ASN A 56 -0.88 -1.33 -10.58
C ASN A 56 -1.51 -1.90 -9.29
N TYR A 57 -1.01 -3.04 -8.79
CA TYR A 57 -1.61 -3.72 -7.64
C TYR A 57 -0.97 -3.39 -6.28
N TYR A 58 0.35 -3.20 -6.23
CA TYR A 58 1.12 -3.21 -4.98
C TYR A 58 1.89 -1.93 -4.67
N ILE A 59 1.86 -0.91 -5.54
CA ILE A 59 2.57 0.35 -5.28
C ILE A 59 2.03 1.06 -4.02
N HIS A 60 0.75 0.90 -3.73
CA HIS A 60 0.13 1.43 -2.52
C HIS A 60 0.71 0.79 -1.26
N GLN A 61 0.93 -0.53 -1.28
CA GLN A 61 1.55 -1.24 -0.16
C GLN A 61 3.01 -0.83 0.01
N VAL A 62 3.76 -0.68 -1.09
CA VAL A 62 5.14 -0.17 -1.06
C VAL A 62 5.21 1.21 -0.40
N ASN A 63 4.36 2.14 -0.84
CA ASN A 63 4.31 3.49 -0.30
C ASN A 63 3.93 3.49 1.20
N LEU A 64 2.90 2.74 1.58
CA LEU A 64 2.42 2.71 2.97
C LEU A 64 3.41 2.00 3.91
N ILE A 65 4.13 0.97 3.45
CA ILE A 65 5.23 0.37 4.23
C ILE A 65 6.27 1.45 4.57
N ARG A 66 6.72 2.22 3.57
CA ARG A 66 7.70 3.29 3.78
C ARG A 66 7.19 4.36 4.74
N TYR A 67 5.92 4.75 4.60
CA TYR A 67 5.27 5.69 5.51
C TYR A 67 5.21 5.17 6.95
N LEU A 68 4.84 3.91 7.16
CA LEU A 68 4.74 3.29 8.50
C LEU A 68 6.11 3.10 9.16
N LEU A 69 7.14 2.80 8.37
CA LEU A 69 8.53 2.73 8.85
C LEU A 69 9.09 4.13 9.15
N ASN A 70 8.60 5.16 8.45
CA ASN A 70 9.12 6.53 8.46
C ASN A 70 10.61 6.58 8.06
N GLU A 71 11.03 5.67 7.19
CA GLU A 71 12.36 5.57 6.60
C GLU A 71 12.31 4.71 5.34
N ASP A 72 13.37 4.78 4.52
CA ASP A 72 13.51 3.93 3.35
C ASP A 72 13.87 2.48 3.75
N TYR A 73 13.62 1.55 2.83
CA TYR A 73 13.91 0.13 2.98
C TYR A 73 14.41 -0.45 1.66
N SER A 74 15.05 -1.62 1.71
CA SER A 74 15.51 -2.36 0.54
C SER A 74 14.81 -3.71 0.45
N VAL A 75 14.64 -4.22 -0.77
CA VAL A 75 14.22 -5.61 -0.97
C VAL A 75 15.40 -6.51 -0.65
N GLU A 76 15.16 -7.57 0.11
CA GLU A 76 16.17 -8.59 0.45
C GLU A 76 15.94 -9.83 -0.41
N TYR A 77 14.69 -10.28 -0.48
CA TYR A 77 14.30 -11.51 -1.16
C TYR A 77 12.91 -11.40 -1.78
N VAL A 78 12.71 -12.07 -2.91
CA VAL A 78 11.40 -12.28 -3.53
C VAL A 78 11.24 -13.78 -3.73
N ASP A 79 10.11 -14.32 -3.29
CA ASP A 79 9.77 -15.71 -3.54
C ASP A 79 9.55 -15.96 -5.04
N PRO A 80 10.06 -17.06 -5.63
CA PRO A 80 9.91 -17.35 -7.06
C PRO A 80 8.47 -17.44 -7.56
N THR A 81 7.48 -17.66 -6.67
CA THR A 81 6.06 -17.62 -7.05
C THR A 81 5.50 -16.19 -7.12
N GLY A 82 6.30 -15.18 -6.76
CA GLY A 82 5.93 -13.78 -6.72
C GLY A 82 5.02 -13.39 -5.55
N LYS A 83 4.74 -14.31 -4.62
CA LYS A 83 3.76 -14.12 -3.53
C LYS A 83 4.32 -13.49 -2.26
N ILE A 84 5.64 -13.51 -2.08
CA ILE A 84 6.29 -12.98 -0.87
C ILE A 84 7.42 -12.07 -1.29
N LEU A 85 7.40 -10.85 -0.77
CA LEU A 85 8.54 -9.92 -0.81
C LEU A 85 9.02 -9.71 0.62
N VAL A 86 10.29 -10.01 0.87
CA VAL A 86 10.98 -9.74 2.13
C VAL A 86 11.85 -8.51 1.94
N ALA A 87 11.74 -7.57 2.85
CA ALA A 87 12.46 -6.31 2.84
C ALA A 87 13.07 -6.00 4.21
N LYS A 88 14.02 -5.07 4.22
CA LYS A 88 14.68 -4.60 5.43
C LYS A 88 14.75 -3.08 5.42
N SER A 89 14.28 -2.45 6.48
CA SER A 89 14.39 -1.00 6.64
C SER A 89 15.83 -0.56 6.94
N ASN A 90 16.14 0.72 6.75
CA ASN A 90 17.45 1.28 7.06
C ASN A 90 17.87 1.05 8.53
N SER A 91 16.93 1.12 9.49
CA SER A 91 17.18 0.79 10.89
C SER A 91 17.20 -0.71 11.22
N GLY A 92 16.97 -1.57 10.22
CA GLY A 92 17.04 -3.01 10.31
C GLY A 92 15.73 -3.72 10.69
N VAL A 93 14.58 -3.05 10.56
CA VAL A 93 13.26 -3.67 10.77
C VAL A 93 12.98 -4.63 9.62
N ALA A 94 12.63 -5.87 9.95
CA ALA A 94 12.24 -6.85 8.95
C ALA A 94 10.81 -6.57 8.47
N VAL A 95 10.60 -6.66 7.16
CA VAL A 95 9.33 -6.42 6.50
C VAL A 95 8.97 -7.61 5.63
N VAL A 96 7.70 -8.02 5.67
CA VAL A 96 7.15 -9.00 4.73
C VAL A 96 5.89 -8.43 4.09
N LEU A 97 5.84 -8.46 2.76
CA LEU A 97 4.65 -8.19 1.96
C LEU A 97 4.19 -9.52 1.33
N GLU A 98 3.01 -9.96 1.74
CA GLU A 98 2.31 -11.14 1.23
C GLU A 98 1.28 -10.72 0.18
N MET A 99 1.47 -11.20 -1.04
CA MET A 99 0.74 -10.81 -2.25
C MET A 99 -0.04 -11.99 -2.79
N ALA A 100 -1.32 -11.79 -3.12
CA ALA A 100 -2.17 -12.80 -3.73
C ALA A 100 -2.10 -14.19 -3.06
N THR A 101 -2.06 -14.21 -1.73
CA THR A 101 -2.02 -15.47 -0.94
C THR A 101 -3.34 -16.24 -1.03
N TYR A 102 -4.44 -15.54 -1.27
CA TYR A 102 -5.77 -16.05 -1.56
C TYR A 102 -6.56 -14.98 -2.34
N GLN A 103 -7.81 -15.25 -2.69
CA GLN A 103 -8.72 -14.30 -3.33
C GLN A 103 -10.01 -14.21 -2.53
N VAL A 104 -10.59 -13.01 -2.47
CA VAL A 104 -11.92 -12.78 -1.93
C VAL A 104 -12.86 -12.23 -3.00
N VAL A 105 -14.16 -12.45 -2.79
CA VAL A 105 -15.25 -11.94 -3.65
C VAL A 105 -16.14 -11.09 -2.75
N ASP A 106 -16.56 -9.92 -3.23
CA ASP A 106 -17.43 -8.98 -2.50
C ASP A 106 -16.85 -8.45 -1.17
N GLU A 107 -15.56 -8.68 -0.93
CA GLU A 107 -14.84 -8.28 0.27
C GLU A 107 -13.51 -7.59 -0.08
N TRP A 108 -12.93 -6.92 0.91
CA TRP A 108 -11.62 -6.30 0.81
C TRP A 108 -10.78 -6.68 2.03
N HIS A 109 -9.66 -7.34 1.78
CA HIS A 109 -8.73 -7.80 2.80
C HIS A 109 -7.40 -7.12 2.56
N GLU A 110 -7.05 -6.19 3.44
CA GLU A 110 -5.76 -5.52 3.41
C GLU A 110 -5.33 -5.21 4.84
N PHE A 111 -4.20 -5.77 5.25
CA PHE A 111 -3.77 -5.74 6.65
C PHE A 111 -2.33 -5.30 6.78
N TYR A 112 -2.07 -4.47 7.79
CA TYR A 112 -0.73 -4.09 8.21
C TYR A 112 -0.58 -4.38 9.70
N GLU A 113 0.34 -5.26 10.06
CA GLU A 113 0.64 -5.59 11.44
C GLU A 113 2.06 -5.12 11.80
N ALA A 114 2.15 -4.10 12.65
CA ALA A 114 3.39 -3.58 13.20
C ALA A 114 3.62 -4.19 14.59
N PHE A 115 4.72 -4.92 14.76
CA PHE A 115 5.07 -5.64 15.99
C PHE A 115 6.20 -4.95 16.74
N PHE A 116 5.96 -4.72 18.02
CA PHE A 116 6.89 -4.07 18.93
C PHE A 116 7.27 -5.03 20.06
N ASP A 117 8.36 -4.74 20.78
CA ASP A 117 8.81 -5.57 21.93
C ASP A 117 7.70 -5.89 22.95
N LYS A 118 6.75 -4.97 23.10
CA LYS A 118 5.70 -4.99 24.13
C LYS A 118 4.31 -4.70 23.56
N GLY A 119 4.06 -5.05 22.31
CA GLY A 119 2.74 -4.83 21.73
C GLY A 119 2.68 -5.04 20.24
N LYS A 120 1.48 -4.87 19.69
CA LYS A 120 1.28 -4.82 18.24
C LYS A 120 0.18 -3.83 17.89
N ILE A 121 0.27 -3.27 16.69
CA ILE A 121 -0.78 -2.49 16.06
C ILE A 121 -1.17 -3.23 14.79
N LYS A 122 -2.46 -3.50 14.61
CA LYS A 122 -3.02 -4.02 13.37
C LYS A 122 -3.91 -2.95 12.74
N LEU A 123 -3.64 -2.65 11.49
CA LEU A 123 -4.50 -1.85 10.62
C LEU A 123 -5.24 -2.83 9.70
N SER A 124 -6.56 -2.68 9.60
CA SER A 124 -7.38 -3.37 8.60
C SER A 124 -7.97 -2.30 7.69
N LEU A 125 -7.42 -2.14 6.49
CA LEU A 125 -7.86 -1.07 5.59
C LEU A 125 -9.20 -1.42 4.93
N SER A 126 -9.99 -0.39 4.64
CA SER A 126 -11.19 -0.50 3.82
C SER A 126 -10.82 -0.48 2.33
N ALA A 127 -11.69 -1.02 1.49
CA ALA A 127 -11.52 -0.89 0.04
C ALA A 127 -11.37 0.58 -0.39
N PRO A 128 -10.49 0.89 -1.36
CA PRO A 128 -10.20 2.25 -1.78
C PRO A 128 -11.43 3.11 -2.11
N LEU A 129 -12.44 2.54 -2.79
CA LEU A 129 -13.66 3.27 -3.15
C LEU A 129 -14.85 3.00 -2.22
N ALA A 130 -14.65 2.29 -1.11
CA ALA A 130 -15.71 2.10 -0.12
C ALA A 130 -16.07 3.44 0.53
N ARG A 131 -17.18 4.03 0.08
CA ARG A 131 -17.71 5.27 0.66
C ARG A 131 -18.27 4.98 2.05
N GLN A 132 -18.10 5.94 2.97
CA GLN A 132 -18.62 5.86 4.34
C GLN A 132 -18.15 4.62 5.11
N ARG A 133 -16.98 4.09 4.75
CA ARG A 133 -16.34 2.98 5.45
C ARG A 133 -14.89 3.33 5.71
N ALA A 134 -14.55 3.45 6.98
CA ALA A 134 -13.15 3.57 7.39
C ALA A 134 -12.53 2.20 7.64
N GLY A 135 -11.20 2.17 7.62
CA GLY A 135 -10.45 1.05 8.17
C GLY A 135 -10.58 0.96 9.69
N GLU A 136 -10.04 -0.13 10.24
CA GLU A 136 -10.01 -0.39 11.67
C GLU A 136 -8.58 -0.39 12.20
N VAL A 137 -8.43 -0.02 13.48
CA VAL A 137 -7.16 -0.10 14.20
C VAL A 137 -7.36 -0.95 15.45
N GLU A 138 -6.51 -1.94 15.64
CA GLU A 138 -6.46 -2.74 16.87
C GLU A 138 -5.08 -2.59 17.51
N ILE A 139 -5.03 -2.21 18.78
CA ILE A 139 -3.79 -1.96 19.52
C ILE A 139 -3.72 -2.92 20.70
N TYR A 140 -2.72 -3.79 20.69
CA TYR A 140 -2.37 -4.60 21.84
C TYR A 140 -1.18 -3.97 22.58
N LYS A 141 -1.34 -3.72 23.88
CA LYS A 141 -0.28 -3.21 24.75
C LYS A 141 0.02 -4.24 25.84
N ASN A 142 1.21 -4.84 25.78
CA ASN A 142 1.69 -5.74 26.81
C ASN A 142 2.18 -4.94 28.02
N ARG A 143 1.50 -5.09 29.16
CA ARG A 143 1.87 -4.48 30.45
C ARG A 143 2.24 -5.53 31.51
N GLY A 144 2.46 -6.78 31.10
CA GLY A 144 2.60 -7.91 32.01
C GLY A 144 1.25 -8.28 32.61
N LYS A 145 1.07 -8.05 33.91
CA LYS A 145 -0.28 -8.08 34.52
C LYS A 145 -1.03 -6.82 34.03
N ASN A 146 -2.25 -6.98 33.51
CA ASN A 146 -3.09 -5.92 32.94
C ASN A 146 -2.70 -5.46 31.52
N SER A 147 -2.27 -6.37 30.65
CA SER A 147 -2.21 -6.10 29.20
C SER A 147 -3.60 -5.74 28.66
N ILE A 148 -3.65 -4.85 27.67
CA ILE A 148 -4.90 -4.30 27.15
C ILE A 148 -4.98 -4.39 25.63
N TYR A 149 -6.21 -4.56 25.15
CA TYR A 149 -6.59 -4.33 23.76
C TYR A 149 -7.39 -3.03 23.68
N GLU A 150 -7.03 -2.16 22.75
CA GLU A 150 -7.77 -0.94 22.43
C GLU A 150 -8.19 -1.01 20.95
N LYS A 151 -9.45 -0.70 20.67
CA LYS A 151 -9.98 -0.53 19.31
C LYS A 151 -10.66 0.83 19.24
N PRO A 152 -9.94 1.90 18.83
CA PRO A 152 -10.55 3.21 18.70
C PRO A 152 -11.69 3.19 17.68
N VAL A 153 -12.74 3.97 17.96
CA VAL A 153 -13.82 4.21 17.01
C VAL A 153 -13.34 5.23 15.99
N ILE A 154 -13.22 4.81 14.73
CA ILE A 154 -12.74 5.67 13.64
C ILE A 154 -13.96 6.30 12.93
N PRO A 155 -13.95 7.62 12.66
CA PRO A 155 -14.97 8.27 11.84
C PRO A 155 -15.10 7.59 10.48
N GLN A 156 -16.33 7.36 10.04
CA GLN A 156 -16.62 6.68 8.76
C GLN A 156 -16.46 7.64 7.58
N GLU A 157 -15.21 8.02 7.31
CA GLU A 157 -14.83 8.92 6.23
C GLU A 157 -14.28 8.13 5.03
N TRP A 158 -14.43 8.70 3.83
CA TRP A 158 -13.95 8.10 2.61
C TRP A 158 -12.53 8.56 2.31
N SER A 159 -11.58 7.61 2.20
CA SER A 159 -10.16 7.90 2.01
C SER A 159 -9.87 8.79 0.79
N MET A 160 -10.54 8.56 -0.35
CA MET A 160 -10.34 9.39 -1.55
C MET A 160 -10.88 10.82 -1.37
N LEU A 161 -11.97 10.98 -0.61
CA LEU A 161 -12.48 12.31 -0.27
C LEU A 161 -11.49 13.07 0.61
N GLU A 162 -10.94 12.39 1.62
CA GLU A 162 -9.94 12.99 2.52
C GLU A 162 -8.62 13.30 1.79
N GLN A 163 -8.21 12.46 0.84
CA GLN A 163 -7.07 12.75 -0.05
C GLN A 163 -7.32 14.01 -0.89
N ALA A 164 -8.51 14.14 -1.50
CA ALA A 164 -8.87 15.31 -2.30
C ALA A 164 -8.93 16.60 -1.44
N ARG A 165 -9.50 16.51 -0.23
CA ARG A 165 -9.53 17.61 0.74
C ARG A 165 -8.12 18.03 1.14
N PHE A 166 -7.25 17.07 1.45
CA PHE A 166 -5.85 17.32 1.79
C PHE A 166 -5.12 17.99 0.62
N PHE A 167 -5.33 17.54 -0.62
CA PHE A 167 -4.72 18.16 -1.79
C PHE A 167 -5.11 19.63 -1.94
N ILE A 168 -6.41 19.96 -1.83
CA ILE A 168 -6.91 21.34 -1.91
C ILE A 168 -6.30 22.20 -0.79
N ASP A 169 -6.27 21.69 0.43
CA ASP A 169 -5.69 22.35 1.60
C ASP A 169 -4.18 22.59 1.41
N ALA A 170 -3.44 21.61 0.90
CA ALA A 170 -2.01 21.70 0.65
C ALA A 170 -1.67 22.76 -0.39
N VAL A 171 -2.39 22.82 -1.50
CA VAL A 171 -2.22 23.85 -2.54
C VAL A 171 -2.56 25.24 -1.99
N ARG A 172 -3.70 25.38 -1.31
CA ARG A 172 -4.18 26.66 -0.78
C ARG A 172 -3.25 27.24 0.28
N ASN A 173 -2.81 26.39 1.21
CA ASN A 173 -2.04 26.80 2.39
C ASN A 173 -0.54 26.56 2.23
N LYS A 174 -0.07 26.20 1.03
CA LYS A 174 1.33 25.86 0.74
C LYS A 174 1.91 24.83 1.71
N LYS A 175 1.09 23.85 2.13
CA LYS A 175 1.55 22.76 3.00
C LYS A 175 2.32 21.75 2.17
N ARG A 176 3.30 21.11 2.79
CA ARG A 176 4.04 20.00 2.18
C ARG A 176 3.11 18.80 2.04
N SER A 177 3.16 18.13 0.89
CA SER A 177 2.48 16.84 0.71
C SER A 177 3.08 15.79 1.64
N ILE A 178 2.22 14.97 2.26
CA ILE A 178 2.65 13.78 3.00
C ILE A 178 3.17 12.66 2.07
N SER A 179 2.86 12.75 0.77
CA SER A 179 3.35 11.84 -0.27
C SER A 179 3.80 12.68 -1.48
N PRO A 180 5.02 13.26 -1.44
CA PRO A 180 5.57 14.05 -2.55
C PRO A 180 5.97 13.16 -3.74
N ALA A 181 6.15 13.73 -4.94
CA ALA A 181 6.59 12.95 -6.11
C ALA A 181 7.98 12.29 -5.91
N SER A 182 8.84 12.87 -5.08
CA SER A 182 10.13 12.28 -4.70
C SER A 182 9.99 10.92 -4.00
N ASP A 183 8.87 10.71 -3.32
CA ASP A 183 8.55 9.46 -2.64
C ASP A 183 8.13 8.38 -3.65
N ALA A 184 7.37 8.75 -4.68
CA ALA A 184 6.99 7.85 -5.76
C ALA A 184 8.21 7.31 -6.53
N VAL A 185 9.27 8.12 -6.71
CA VAL A 185 10.53 7.66 -7.33
C VAL A 185 11.14 6.51 -6.52
N LYS A 186 11.13 6.61 -5.18
CA LYS A 186 11.63 5.55 -4.31
C LYS A 186 10.76 4.30 -4.39
N ASP A 187 9.44 4.49 -4.47
CA ASP A 187 8.51 3.37 -4.59
C ASP A 187 8.76 2.58 -5.90
N LEU A 188 9.03 3.27 -7.02
CA LEU A 188 9.42 2.63 -8.29
C LEU A 188 10.78 1.90 -8.20
N GLN A 189 11.73 2.40 -7.42
CA GLN A 189 13.01 1.71 -7.17
C GLN A 189 12.79 0.37 -6.46
N ILE A 190 11.85 0.30 -5.51
CA ILE A 190 11.46 -0.97 -4.86
C ILE A 190 10.86 -1.94 -5.88
N VAL A 191 10.04 -1.47 -6.82
CA VAL A 191 9.48 -2.34 -7.86
C VAL A 191 10.57 -2.85 -8.80
N GLU A 192 11.52 -2.01 -9.20
CA GLU A 192 12.67 -2.47 -9.98
C GLU A 192 13.47 -3.56 -9.25
N ASP A 193 13.74 -3.36 -7.96
CA ASP A 193 14.44 -4.34 -7.13
C ASP A 193 13.65 -5.64 -6.97
N TYR A 194 12.32 -5.56 -6.88
CA TYR A 194 11.45 -6.73 -6.93
C TYR A 194 11.63 -7.52 -8.23
N VAL A 195 11.57 -6.86 -9.38
CA VAL A 195 11.73 -7.52 -10.69
C VAL A 195 13.12 -8.13 -10.83
N LYS A 196 14.18 -7.41 -10.43
CA LYS A 196 15.57 -7.92 -10.48
C LYS A 196 15.82 -9.15 -9.60
N LYS A 197 14.99 -9.38 -8.58
CA LYS A 197 15.14 -10.51 -7.66
C LYS A 197 14.23 -11.67 -7.98
N LEU A 198 13.13 -11.41 -8.68
CA LEU A 198 12.20 -12.44 -9.13
C LEU A 198 12.75 -13.22 -10.32
N PHE A 199 13.53 -12.56 -11.18
CA PHE A 199 14.17 -13.11 -12.38
C PHE A 199 15.68 -13.30 -12.16
#